data_AF-A0A221T2R4-F1
#
_entry.id   AF-A0A221T2R4-F1
#
_cell.length_a   1.000
_cell.length_b   1.000
_cell.length_c   1.000
_cell.angle_alpha   90.00
_cell.angle_beta   90.00
_cell.angle_gamma   90.00
#
_symmetry.space_group_name_H-M   'P 1'
#
loop_
_entity.id
_entity.type
_entity.pdbx_description
1 polymer ?
#
loop_
_entity_poly.entity_id
_entity_poly.type
_entity_poly.pdbx_seq_one_letter_code
_entity_poly.pdbx_strand_id
1 'polypeptide(L)'
;MTTWGDEVDFKHFLPRLLELIAHDQLSEIEILLGKLTYSQWWSWPDQEYAAVDAFLHTWWEDVLAREDVEDPWGPCVVATVLEGIAQAAHDLTSYLTHWAKIDTPFAVQHLAAFVLSEAESLVQGQLRGAYWTSRTAQAQQVVQWLLDRQQPAWLESAAHTETDASRRERLEMAAYTLSVARS
;
A
#
# COMPACT_ATOMS: atom_id res chain seq x y z
N MET A 1 -15.70 4.68 -15.48
CA MET A 1 -17.02 4.78 -16.14
C MET A 1 -17.67 3.41 -16.12
N THR A 2 -18.89 3.30 -15.60
CA THR A 2 -19.60 2.02 -15.39
C THR A 2 -20.86 1.95 -16.22
N THR A 3 -21.59 0.83 -16.16
CA THR A 3 -22.89 0.60 -16.83
C THR A 3 -23.97 1.63 -16.48
N TRP A 4 -23.76 2.45 -15.44
CA TRP A 4 -24.55 3.62 -15.11
C TRP A 4 -23.60 4.76 -14.70
N GLY A 5 -23.80 5.95 -15.29
CA GLY A 5 -23.07 7.20 -15.01
C GLY A 5 -21.81 7.44 -15.85
N ASP A 6 -21.57 8.72 -16.18
CA ASP A 6 -20.38 9.18 -16.93
C ASP A 6 -19.27 9.70 -15.99
N GLU A 7 -18.22 10.32 -16.55
CA GLU A 7 -17.13 10.90 -15.76
C GLU A 7 -17.60 12.00 -14.82
N VAL A 8 -18.60 12.78 -15.21
CA VAL A 8 -19.16 13.89 -14.41
C VAL A 8 -19.85 13.33 -13.17
N ASP A 9 -20.64 12.26 -13.35
CA ASP A 9 -21.26 11.57 -12.21
C ASP A 9 -20.21 11.01 -11.25
N PHE A 10 -19.15 10.39 -11.78
CA PHE A 10 -18.07 9.88 -10.94
C PHE A 10 -17.39 10.98 -10.14
N LYS A 11 -17.04 12.11 -10.77
CA LYS A 11 -16.45 13.28 -10.09
C LYS A 11 -17.37 13.84 -9.02
N HIS A 12 -18.68 13.86 -9.26
CA HIS A 12 -19.65 14.35 -8.29
C HIS A 12 -19.66 13.51 -7.00
N PHE A 13 -19.58 12.17 -7.12
CA PHE A 13 -19.59 11.27 -5.97
C PHE A 13 -18.20 11.01 -5.37
N LEU A 14 -17.13 11.27 -6.12
CA LEU A 14 -15.76 10.97 -5.71
C LEU A 14 -15.41 11.47 -4.30
N PRO A 15 -15.71 12.73 -3.90
CA PRO A 15 -15.38 13.20 -2.56
C PRO A 15 -15.97 12.32 -1.45
N ARG A 16 -17.24 11.90 -1.61
CA ARG A 16 -17.90 11.03 -0.63
C ARG A 16 -17.33 9.62 -0.62
N LEU A 17 -16.95 9.09 -1.79
CA LEU A 17 -16.35 7.76 -1.89
C LEU A 17 -14.96 7.73 -1.24
N LEU A 18 -14.16 8.78 -1.42
CA LEU A 18 -12.85 8.93 -0.77
C LEU A 18 -12.99 9.09 0.76
N GLU A 19 -13.96 9.88 1.22
CA GLU A 19 -14.28 10.01 2.66
C GLU A 19 -14.64 8.65 3.29
N LEU A 20 -15.48 7.86 2.61
CA LEU A 20 -15.87 6.53 3.08
C LEU A 20 -14.69 5.57 3.14
N ILE A 21 -13.77 5.62 2.16
CA ILE A 21 -12.52 4.83 2.19
C ILE A 21 -11.66 5.21 3.38
N ALA A 22 -11.46 6.51 3.62
CA ALA A 22 -10.63 7.00 4.72
C ALA A 22 -11.16 6.58 6.11
N HIS A 23 -12.43 6.21 6.21
CA HIS A 23 -13.05 5.72 7.44
C HIS A 23 -13.29 4.19 7.44
N ASP A 24 -12.65 3.45 6.53
CA ASP A 24 -12.80 1.99 6.37
C ASP A 24 -14.27 1.55 6.18
N GLN A 25 -15.11 2.42 5.59
CA GLN A 25 -16.54 2.18 5.35
C GLN A 25 -16.84 1.68 3.93
N LEU A 26 -15.82 1.50 3.11
CA LEU A 26 -15.90 0.96 1.76
C LEU A 26 -14.88 -0.16 1.58
N SER A 27 -15.34 -1.27 1.01
CA SER A 27 -14.50 -2.37 0.51
C SER A 27 -14.23 -2.20 -0.99
N GLU A 28 -13.40 -3.07 -1.57
CA GLU A 28 -13.09 -3.08 -3.02
C GLU A 28 -12.44 -1.76 -3.49
N ILE A 29 -11.50 -1.26 -2.70
CA ILE A 29 -10.79 0.00 -2.92
C ILE A 29 -10.05 0.00 -4.26
N GLU A 30 -9.55 -1.14 -4.72
CA GLU A 30 -8.84 -1.36 -5.96
C GLU A 30 -9.76 -1.08 -7.16
N ILE A 31 -11.02 -1.51 -7.07
CA ILE A 31 -12.04 -1.25 -8.10
C ILE A 31 -12.38 0.24 -8.14
N LEU A 32 -12.56 0.87 -6.98
CA LEU A 32 -12.85 2.31 -6.92
C LEU A 32 -11.67 3.13 -7.49
N LEU A 33 -10.46 2.91 -6.99
CA LEU A 33 -9.28 3.66 -7.39
C LEU A 33 -8.87 3.36 -8.84
N GLY A 34 -9.17 2.16 -9.34
CA GLY A 34 -9.07 1.83 -10.76
C GLY A 34 -9.94 2.73 -11.65
N LYS A 35 -11.09 3.23 -11.14
CA LYS A 35 -11.92 4.17 -11.88
C LYS A 35 -11.27 5.54 -12.04
N LEU A 36 -10.39 5.97 -11.11
CA LEU A 36 -9.60 7.19 -11.28
C LEU A 36 -8.68 7.07 -12.49
N THR A 37 -8.01 5.93 -12.66
CA THR A 37 -7.21 5.69 -13.87
C THR A 37 -8.09 5.70 -15.12
N TYR A 38 -9.24 5.03 -15.07
CA TYR A 38 -10.15 4.98 -16.21
C TYR A 38 -10.60 6.38 -16.64
N SER A 39 -10.87 7.28 -15.69
CA SER A 39 -11.24 8.67 -15.96
C SER A 39 -10.05 9.60 -16.22
N GLN A 40 -8.83 9.06 -16.29
CA GLN A 40 -7.60 9.83 -16.56
C GLN A 40 -7.44 11.02 -15.61
N TRP A 41 -7.59 10.78 -14.30
CA TRP A 41 -7.62 11.83 -13.27
C TRP A 41 -6.43 12.80 -13.30
N TRP A 42 -5.27 12.37 -13.80
CA TRP A 42 -4.07 13.19 -14.04
C TRP A 42 -4.25 14.28 -15.11
N SER A 43 -5.33 14.23 -15.89
CA SER A 43 -5.67 15.22 -16.92
C SER A 43 -6.78 16.19 -16.50
N TRP A 44 -7.28 16.05 -15.27
CA TRP A 44 -8.30 16.94 -14.72
C TRP A 44 -7.75 18.33 -14.42
N PRO A 45 -8.61 19.35 -14.20
CA PRO A 45 -8.17 20.66 -13.76
C PRO A 45 -7.25 20.59 -12.55
N ASP A 46 -6.23 21.46 -12.50
CA ASP A 46 -5.16 21.43 -11.50
C ASP A 46 -5.64 21.27 -10.05
N GLN A 47 -6.75 21.93 -9.70
CA GLN A 47 -7.32 21.85 -8.36
C GLN A 47 -7.89 20.45 -8.04
N GLU A 48 -8.53 19.80 -9.02
CA GLU A 48 -9.07 18.45 -8.86
C GLU A 48 -7.96 17.42 -8.81
N TYR A 49 -6.96 17.54 -9.71
CA TYR A 49 -5.76 16.71 -9.69
C TYR A 49 -5.05 16.80 -8.34
N ALA A 50 -4.75 18.02 -7.87
CA ALA A 50 -4.07 18.23 -6.60
C ALA A 50 -4.87 17.70 -5.40
N ALA A 51 -6.20 17.78 -5.43
CA ALA A 51 -7.04 17.24 -4.36
C ALA A 51 -6.99 15.71 -4.29
N VAL A 52 -7.03 15.02 -5.43
CA VAL A 52 -6.91 13.56 -5.48
C VAL A 52 -5.51 13.11 -5.05
N ASP A 53 -4.47 13.77 -5.57
CA ASP A 53 -3.08 13.45 -5.22
C ASP A 53 -2.81 13.64 -3.72
N ALA A 54 -3.24 14.78 -3.16
CA ALA A 54 -3.14 15.05 -1.73
C ALA A 54 -3.92 14.03 -0.90
N PHE A 55 -5.14 13.66 -1.32
CA PHE A 55 -5.91 12.64 -0.62
C PHE A 55 -5.16 11.30 -0.57
N LEU A 56 -4.66 10.81 -1.71
CA LEU A 56 -3.96 9.51 -1.77
C LEU A 56 -2.72 9.51 -0.86
N HIS A 57 -1.96 10.60 -0.86
CA HIS A 57 -0.77 10.74 -0.02
C HIS A 57 -1.12 10.83 1.48
N THR A 58 -2.10 11.64 1.86
CA THR A 58 -2.52 11.77 3.26
C THR A 58 -3.17 10.49 3.78
N TRP A 59 -3.97 9.81 2.96
CA TRP A 59 -4.57 8.54 3.34
C TRP A 59 -3.52 7.45 3.52
N TRP A 60 -2.50 7.42 2.67
CA TRP A 60 -1.36 6.51 2.85
C TRP A 60 -0.60 6.77 4.16
N GLU A 61 -0.33 8.04 4.48
CA GLU A 61 0.29 8.43 5.74
C GLU A 61 -0.53 7.98 6.96
N ASP A 62 -1.86 8.18 6.93
CA ASP A 62 -2.77 7.74 7.98
C ASP A 62 -2.74 6.22 8.19
N VAL A 63 -2.77 5.45 7.10
CA VAL A 63 -2.66 3.98 7.13
C VAL A 63 -1.34 3.52 7.73
N LEU A 64 -0.23 4.22 7.44
CA LEU A 64 1.08 3.88 8.02
C LEU A 64 1.23 4.30 9.48
N ALA A 65 0.51 5.34 9.90
CA ALA A 65 0.56 5.91 11.25
C ALA A 65 -0.40 5.23 12.23
N ARG A 66 -1.39 4.47 11.75
CA ARG A 66 -2.33 3.73 12.61
C ARG A 66 -1.80 2.36 13.01
N GLU A 67 -2.12 1.96 14.23
CA GLU A 67 -1.91 0.58 14.68
C GLU A 67 -2.84 -0.35 13.91
N ASP A 68 -2.28 -1.44 13.36
CA ASP A 68 -3.10 -2.47 12.73
C ASP A 68 -3.78 -3.33 13.80
N VAL A 69 -5.08 -3.56 13.65
CA VAL A 69 -5.79 -4.53 14.46
C VAL A 69 -5.55 -5.88 13.82
N GLU A 70 -4.66 -6.68 14.40
CA GLU A 70 -4.35 -8.01 13.86
C GLU A 70 -5.61 -8.89 13.80
N ASP A 71 -6.11 -9.10 12.59
CA ASP A 71 -7.02 -10.20 12.25
C ASP A 71 -6.22 -11.24 11.45
N PRO A 72 -5.86 -12.39 12.06
CA PRO A 72 -5.14 -13.47 11.38
C PRO A 72 -5.86 -14.04 10.15
N TRP A 73 -7.16 -13.78 10.03
CA TRP A 73 -8.01 -14.23 8.92
C TRP A 73 -8.35 -13.10 7.94
N GLY A 74 -7.99 -11.87 8.29
CA GLY A 74 -8.21 -10.68 7.48
C GLY A 74 -7.11 -10.46 6.44
N PRO A 75 -7.39 -9.65 5.40
CA PRO A 75 -6.36 -9.22 4.48
C PRO A 75 -5.34 -8.31 5.18
N CYS A 76 -4.10 -8.33 4.70
CA CYS A 76 -3.08 -7.36 5.11
C CYS A 76 -3.49 -5.97 4.62
N VAL A 77 -3.93 -5.10 5.53
CA VAL A 77 -4.55 -3.82 5.19
C VAL A 77 -3.59 -2.92 4.41
N VAL A 78 -2.34 -2.82 4.84
CA VAL A 78 -1.33 -2.02 4.14
C VAL A 78 -1.05 -2.53 2.72
N ALA A 79 -1.11 -3.85 2.51
CA ALA A 79 -0.94 -4.46 1.19
C ALA A 79 -2.13 -4.11 0.27
N THR A 80 -3.36 -4.26 0.78
CA THR A 80 -4.60 -3.90 0.07
C THR A 80 -4.61 -2.42 -0.30
N VAL A 81 -4.25 -1.53 0.63
CA VAL A 81 -4.19 -0.08 0.37
C VAL A 81 -3.14 0.24 -0.70
N LEU A 82 -1.94 -0.33 -0.61
CA LEU A 82 -0.88 -0.10 -1.58
C LEU A 82 -1.26 -0.62 -2.98
N GLU A 83 -1.90 -1.80 -3.06
CA GLU A 83 -2.43 -2.35 -4.32
C GLU A 83 -3.54 -1.45 -4.90
N GLY A 84 -4.40 -0.89 -4.06
CA GLY A 84 -5.41 0.09 -4.44
C GLY A 84 -4.81 1.39 -4.97
N ILE A 85 -3.81 1.95 -4.28
CA ILE A 85 -3.07 3.13 -4.75
C ILE A 85 -2.42 2.83 -6.10
N ALA A 86 -1.86 1.64 -6.31
CA ALA A 86 -1.31 1.22 -7.60
C ALA A 86 -2.35 1.19 -8.74
N GLN A 87 -3.64 1.14 -8.42
CA GLN A 87 -4.71 1.28 -9.40
C GLN A 87 -4.99 2.73 -9.81
N ALA A 88 -4.54 3.72 -9.05
CA ALA A 88 -4.70 5.15 -9.36
C ALA A 88 -3.38 5.82 -9.77
N ALA A 89 -2.28 5.50 -9.11
CA ALA A 89 -0.97 6.10 -9.33
C ALA A 89 -0.17 5.38 -10.41
N HIS A 90 0.50 6.15 -11.27
CA HIS A 90 1.41 5.60 -12.29
C HIS A 90 2.80 5.27 -11.75
N ASP A 91 3.17 5.90 -10.63
CA ASP A 91 4.46 5.77 -9.98
C ASP A 91 4.26 5.68 -8.46
N LEU A 92 4.77 4.61 -7.85
CA LEU A 92 4.70 4.39 -6.40
C LEU A 92 5.91 4.94 -5.64
N THR A 93 6.90 5.51 -6.32
CA THR A 93 8.17 5.94 -5.72
C THR A 93 7.95 6.90 -4.55
N SER A 94 7.04 7.87 -4.67
CA SER A 94 6.74 8.83 -3.60
C SER A 94 6.13 8.15 -2.36
N TYR A 95 5.21 7.21 -2.55
CA TYR A 95 4.55 6.45 -1.48
C TYR A 95 5.53 5.53 -0.73
N LEU A 96 6.38 4.81 -1.47
CA LEU A 96 7.39 3.92 -0.90
C LEU A 96 8.51 4.70 -0.19
N THR A 97 8.90 5.84 -0.76
CA THR A 97 9.87 6.75 -0.12
C THR A 97 9.31 7.36 1.16
N HIS A 98 8.02 7.71 1.17
CA HIS A 98 7.35 8.21 2.37
C HIS A 98 7.27 7.13 3.44
N TRP A 99 6.92 5.89 3.08
CA TRP A 99 6.91 4.76 4.01
C TRP A 99 8.27 4.53 4.67
N ALA A 100 9.37 4.62 3.91
CA ALA A 100 10.72 4.48 4.46
C ALA A 100 11.18 5.65 5.36
N LYS A 101 10.42 6.76 5.43
CA LYS A 101 10.80 7.98 6.14
C LYS A 101 9.88 8.33 7.32
N ILE A 102 8.65 7.85 7.32
CA ILE A 102 7.68 8.16 8.38
C ILE A 102 8.18 7.60 9.71
N ASP A 103 8.22 8.44 10.74
CA ASP A 103 8.75 8.11 12.06
C ASP A 103 7.64 7.65 12.99
N THR A 104 7.18 6.41 12.78
CA THR A 104 6.16 5.76 13.60
C THR A 104 6.51 4.30 13.79
N PRO A 105 6.33 3.73 15.01
CA PRO A 105 6.56 2.32 15.25
C PRO A 105 5.64 1.43 14.42
N PHE A 106 4.49 1.93 13.97
CA PHE A 106 3.54 1.14 13.18
C PHE A 106 4.02 0.91 11.75
N ALA A 107 4.78 1.84 11.16
CA ALA A 107 5.24 1.72 9.78
C ALA A 107 6.13 0.50 9.55
N VAL A 108 7.02 0.18 10.50
CA VAL A 108 7.87 -1.01 10.41
C VAL A 108 7.10 -2.31 10.71
N GLN A 109 6.05 -2.23 11.55
CA GLN A 109 5.13 -3.36 11.78
C GLN A 109 4.31 -3.66 10.52
N HIS A 110 3.83 -2.63 9.84
CA HIS A 110 3.18 -2.75 8.53
C HIS A 110 4.12 -3.37 7.50
N LEU A 111 5.40 -2.99 7.50
CA LEU A 111 6.38 -3.61 6.60
C LEU A 111 6.52 -5.11 6.89
N ALA A 112 6.62 -5.50 8.16
CA ALA A 112 6.68 -6.91 8.53
C ALA A 112 5.41 -7.66 8.10
N ALA A 113 4.22 -7.11 8.36
CA ALA A 113 2.96 -7.71 7.96
C ALA A 113 2.89 -7.90 6.43
N PHE A 114 3.32 -6.89 5.66
CA PHE A 114 3.32 -6.95 4.20
C PHE A 114 4.31 -8.01 3.66
N VAL A 115 5.52 -8.05 4.19
CA VAL A 115 6.51 -9.06 3.79
C VAL A 115 6.00 -10.47 4.06
N LEU A 116 5.39 -10.68 5.22
CA LEU A 116 4.88 -12.00 5.61
C LEU A 116 3.64 -12.39 4.78
N SER A 117 2.77 -11.45 4.41
CA SER A 117 1.63 -11.75 3.52
C SER A 117 2.08 -12.13 2.11
N GLU A 118 3.21 -11.60 1.65
CA GLU A 118 3.76 -11.83 0.30
C GLU A 118 4.88 -12.88 0.24
N ALA A 119 5.24 -13.50 1.37
CA ALA A 119 6.47 -14.29 1.52
C ALA A 119 6.68 -15.34 0.41
N GLU A 120 5.65 -16.12 0.11
CA GLU A 120 5.72 -17.17 -0.92
C GLU A 120 5.94 -16.61 -2.33
N SER A 121 5.39 -15.44 -2.66
CA SER A 121 5.52 -14.82 -3.97
C SER A 121 6.79 -13.99 -4.10
N LEU A 122 7.27 -13.38 -3.01
CA LEU A 122 8.54 -12.66 -2.99
C LEU A 122 9.73 -13.56 -3.32
N VAL A 123 9.71 -14.83 -2.89
CA VAL A 123 10.74 -15.83 -3.28
C VAL A 123 10.78 -16.05 -4.80
N GLN A 124 9.67 -15.79 -5.50
CA GLN A 124 9.60 -15.86 -6.96
C GLN A 124 9.86 -14.49 -7.63
N GLY A 125 10.19 -13.46 -6.85
CA GLY A 125 10.38 -12.09 -7.32
C GLY A 125 9.07 -11.42 -7.80
N GLN A 126 7.94 -11.82 -7.23
CA GLN A 126 6.60 -11.37 -7.62
C GLN A 126 5.75 -10.96 -6.41
N LEU A 127 4.64 -10.29 -6.65
CA LEU A 127 3.58 -10.04 -5.66
C LEU A 127 2.35 -10.89 -5.98
N ARG A 128 1.58 -11.25 -4.94
CA ARG A 128 0.27 -11.89 -5.06
C ARG A 128 -0.80 -10.86 -5.35
N GLY A 129 -1.79 -11.24 -6.17
CA GLY A 129 -2.99 -10.43 -6.36
C GLY A 129 -3.36 -10.25 -7.83
N ALA A 130 -4.66 -10.31 -8.13
CA ALA A 130 -5.16 -10.11 -9.48
C ALA A 130 -4.90 -8.67 -9.98
N TYR A 131 -4.85 -7.68 -9.08
CA TYR A 131 -4.75 -6.28 -9.47
C TYR A 131 -3.30 -5.84 -9.79
N TRP A 132 -2.29 -6.60 -9.37
CA TRP A 132 -0.91 -6.43 -9.86
C TRP A 132 -0.69 -6.90 -11.30
N THR A 133 -1.52 -7.83 -11.78
CA THR A 133 -1.35 -8.43 -13.13
C THR A 133 -1.47 -7.37 -14.25
N SER A 134 -2.30 -6.35 -14.05
CA SER A 134 -2.46 -5.21 -14.96
C SER A 134 -1.55 -4.02 -14.62
N ARG A 135 -0.77 -4.10 -13.54
CA ARG A 135 0.08 -3.03 -12.98
C ARG A 135 1.52 -3.52 -12.77
N THR A 136 2.09 -4.16 -13.78
CA THR A 136 3.40 -4.82 -13.67
C THR A 136 4.54 -3.87 -13.36
N ALA A 137 4.51 -2.62 -13.85
CA ALA A 137 5.52 -1.61 -13.53
C ALA A 137 5.48 -1.23 -12.04
N GLN A 138 4.30 -0.96 -11.50
CA GLN A 138 4.10 -0.67 -10.07
C GLN A 138 4.49 -1.87 -9.20
N ALA A 139 4.09 -3.08 -9.59
CA ALA A 139 4.49 -4.30 -8.89
C ALA A 139 6.02 -4.44 -8.82
N GLN A 140 6.72 -4.15 -9.93
CA GLN A 140 8.18 -4.15 -9.97
C GLN A 140 8.80 -3.09 -9.04
N GLN A 141 8.21 -1.89 -8.94
CA GLN A 141 8.68 -0.86 -8.00
C GLN A 141 8.61 -1.35 -6.56
N VAL A 142 7.51 -1.99 -6.18
CA VAL A 142 7.32 -2.54 -4.83
C VAL A 142 8.29 -3.68 -4.56
N VAL A 143 8.44 -4.64 -5.49
CA VAL A 143 9.40 -5.75 -5.34
C VAL A 143 10.83 -5.22 -5.24
N GLN A 144 11.23 -4.29 -6.10
CA GLN A 144 12.56 -3.69 -6.05
C GLN A 144 12.81 -2.97 -4.73
N TRP A 145 11.81 -2.23 -4.23
CA TRP A 145 11.91 -1.56 -2.94
C TRP A 145 12.00 -2.55 -1.78
N LEU A 146 11.18 -3.61 -1.75
CA LEU A 146 11.23 -4.63 -0.70
C LEU A 146 12.58 -5.38 -0.67
N LEU A 147 13.16 -5.65 -1.84
CA LEU A 147 14.43 -6.37 -1.98
C LEU A 147 15.67 -5.47 -1.83
N ASP A 148 15.51 -4.17 -1.60
CA ASP A 148 16.62 -3.30 -1.24
C ASP A 148 17.16 -3.67 0.17
N ARG A 149 18.44 -3.40 0.42
CA ARG A 149 19.12 -3.77 1.67
C ARG A 149 18.63 -2.95 2.86
N GLN A 150 18.03 -1.79 2.62
CA GLN A 150 17.55 -0.90 3.67
C GLN A 150 16.39 -1.53 4.48
N GLN A 151 15.58 -2.39 3.87
CA GLN A 151 14.32 -2.90 4.40
C GLN A 151 14.58 -4.01 5.43
N PRO A 152 15.43 -5.02 5.15
CA PRO A 152 15.91 -5.94 6.19
C PRO A 152 16.57 -5.20 7.36
N ALA A 153 17.45 -4.23 7.07
CA ALA A 153 18.14 -3.48 8.13
C ALA A 153 17.17 -2.66 9.00
N TRP A 154 16.11 -2.12 8.42
CA TRP A 154 15.07 -1.41 9.15
C TRP A 154 14.28 -2.35 10.08
N LEU A 155 13.85 -3.51 9.58
CA LEU A 155 13.17 -4.55 10.36
C LEU A 155 14.04 -5.06 11.51
N GLU A 156 15.31 -5.35 11.24
CA GLU A 156 16.28 -5.78 12.26
C GLU A 156 16.47 -4.71 13.33
N SER A 157 16.70 -3.46 12.94
CA SER A 157 16.86 -2.34 13.88
C SER A 157 15.64 -2.20 14.80
N ALA A 158 14.42 -2.31 14.25
CA ALA A 158 13.19 -2.27 15.03
C ALA A 158 13.09 -3.46 16.00
N ALA A 159 13.43 -4.67 15.57
CA ALA A 159 13.38 -5.87 16.40
C ALA A 159 14.25 -5.75 17.65
N HIS A 160 15.44 -5.13 17.55
CA HIS A 160 16.33 -4.90 18.71
C HIS A 160 15.72 -4.00 19.78
N THR A 161 14.79 -3.11 19.40
CA THR A 161 14.12 -2.19 20.31
C THR A 161 12.73 -2.67 20.75
N GLU A 162 12.20 -3.72 20.13
CA GLU A 162 10.85 -4.22 20.38
C GLU A 162 10.77 -5.07 21.65
N THR A 163 9.88 -4.67 22.55
CA THR A 163 9.70 -5.29 23.86
C THR A 163 8.68 -6.42 23.83
N ASP A 164 7.69 -6.33 22.95
CA ASP A 164 6.70 -7.39 22.75
C ASP A 164 7.32 -8.56 21.97
N ALA A 165 7.27 -9.77 22.54
CA ALA A 165 7.92 -10.94 21.96
C ALA A 165 7.30 -11.35 20.62
N SER A 166 5.98 -11.22 20.46
CA SER A 166 5.28 -11.60 19.23
C SER A 166 5.59 -10.61 18.11
N ARG A 167 5.60 -9.31 18.41
CA ARG A 167 6.01 -8.28 17.44
C ARG A 167 7.47 -8.44 17.02
N ARG A 168 8.35 -8.72 17.98
CA ARG A 168 9.77 -8.96 17.69
C ARG A 168 9.97 -10.15 16.75
N GLU A 169 9.33 -11.28 17.04
CA GLU A 169 9.40 -12.48 16.21
C GLU A 169 8.92 -12.20 14.77
N ARG A 170 7.85 -11.42 14.60
CA ARG A 170 7.35 -11.02 13.27
C ARG A 170 8.38 -10.17 12.52
N LEU A 171 8.99 -9.18 13.17
CA LEU A 171 10.02 -8.34 12.56
C LEU A 171 11.23 -9.18 12.11
N GLU A 172 11.71 -10.09 12.96
CA GLU A 172 12.82 -11.00 12.66
C GLU A 172 12.49 -11.94 11.49
N MET A 173 11.29 -12.52 11.48
CA MET A 173 10.85 -13.42 10.42
C MET A 173 10.65 -12.71 9.08
N ALA A 174 10.18 -11.46 9.10
CA ALA A 174 10.12 -10.62 7.91
C ALA A 174 11.52 -10.28 7.36
N ALA A 175 12.46 -9.90 8.23
CA ALA A 175 13.85 -9.62 7.82
C ALA A 175 14.52 -10.86 7.20
N TYR A 176 14.29 -12.03 7.79
CA TYR A 176 14.74 -13.31 7.25
C TYR A 176 14.13 -13.60 5.88
N THR A 177 12.81 -13.43 5.72
CA THR A 177 12.09 -13.64 4.46
C THR A 177 12.68 -12.79 3.32
N LEU A 178 12.92 -11.50 3.56
CA LEU A 178 13.56 -10.63 2.57
C LEU A 178 14.99 -11.06 2.24
N SER A 179 15.74 -11.55 3.24
CA SER A 179 17.10 -12.05 3.01
C SER A 179 17.13 -13.29 2.12
N VAL A 180 16.15 -14.20 2.27
CA VAL A 180 16.00 -15.38 1.41
C VAL A 180 15.50 -14.99 0.02
N ALA A 181 14.53 -14.09 -0.10
CA ALA A 181 14.00 -13.67 -1.39
C ALA A 181 15.04 -12.96 -2.29
N ARG A 182 16.14 -12.48 -1.71
CA ARG A 182 17.25 -11.82 -2.43
C ARG A 182 18.32 -12.79 -2.94
N SER A 183 18.32 -14.06 -2.52
CA SER A 183 19.37 -15.06 -2.86
C SER A 183 19.12 -15.72 -4.21
#